data_AF-A0A1B6H2J6-F1
#
_entry.id   AF-A0A1B6H2J6-F1
#
_cell.length_a   1.000
_cell.length_b   1.000
_cell.length_c   1.000
_cell.angle_alpha   90.00
_cell.angle_beta   90.00
_cell.angle_gamma   90.00
#
_symmetry.space_group_name_H-M   'P 1'
#
loop_
_entity.id
_entity.type
_entity.pdbx_description
1 polymer ?
#
loop_
_entity_poly.entity_id
_entity_poly.type
_entity_poly.pdbx_seq_one_letter_code
_entity_poly.pdbx_strand_id
1 'polypeptide(L)'
;FVQRVVRPKFLSRVNLHDDEGKPKIKDGELEAVTNFTLSSALRQLASVVLIANDIFEGLNKQLEDVTERTGRLRVRLNSVEERVNSYDPKMVTVPEGDLTVFSARCHHFTASRTLTTGL
;
A
#
# COMPACT_ATOMS: atom_id res chain seq x y z
N PHE A 1 28.56 -5.47 -51.25
CA PHE A 1 28.08 -5.58 -49.86
C PHE A 1 27.60 -7.01 -49.61
N VAL A 2 28.03 -7.67 -48.53
CA VAL A 2 27.60 -9.04 -48.18
C VAL A 2 26.30 -8.96 -47.38
N GLN A 3 25.22 -9.51 -47.92
CA GLN A 3 23.94 -9.59 -47.22
C GLN A 3 24.00 -10.70 -46.17
N ARG A 4 24.07 -10.33 -44.88
CA ARG A 4 23.99 -11.29 -43.77
C ARG A 4 22.52 -11.53 -43.44
N VAL A 5 22.03 -12.75 -43.72
CA VAL A 5 20.68 -13.17 -43.35
C VAL A 5 20.76 -13.93 -42.02
N VAL A 6 20.13 -13.38 -40.98
CA VAL A 6 20.01 -14.05 -39.69
C VAL A 6 18.75 -14.91 -39.71
N ARG A 7 18.86 -16.19 -39.36
CA ARG A 7 17.71 -17.08 -39.21
C ARG A 7 17.54 -17.49 -37.74
N PRO A 8 16.30 -17.62 -37.24
CA PRO A 8 16.05 -18.19 -35.92
C PRO A 8 16.62 -19.61 -35.84
N LYS A 9 17.18 -20.00 -34.69
CA LYS A 9 17.71 -21.35 -34.43
C LYS A 9 16.81 -22.20 -33.54
N PHE A 10 16.04 -21.56 -32.66
CA PHE A 10 15.19 -22.21 -31.67
C PHE A 10 13.74 -21.71 -31.73
N LEU A 11 12.79 -22.63 -31.51
CA LEU A 11 11.42 -22.33 -31.09
C LEU A 11 11.31 -22.72 -29.62
N SER A 12 11.16 -21.73 -28.74
CA SER A 12 11.22 -21.96 -27.29
C SER A 12 12.51 -22.68 -26.89
N ARG A 13 12.42 -23.93 -26.41
CA ARG A 13 13.58 -24.76 -26.00
C ARG A 13 13.95 -25.82 -27.05
N VAL A 14 13.33 -25.80 -28.23
CA VAL A 14 13.47 -26.81 -29.29
C VAL A 14 14.26 -26.24 -30.46
N ASN A 15 15.24 -26.99 -30.99
CA ASN A 15 15.96 -26.61 -32.21
C ASN A 15 15.05 -26.71 -33.44
N LEU A 16 15.02 -25.65 -34.25
CA LEU A 16 14.18 -25.56 -35.46
C LEU A 16 14.70 -26.45 -36.59
N HIS A 17 16.02 -26.62 -36.64
CA HIS A 17 16.72 -27.35 -37.67
C HIS A 17 17.60 -28.43 -37.05
N ASP A 18 17.80 -29.50 -37.81
CA ASP A 18 18.78 -30.53 -37.50
C ASP A 18 20.23 -30.06 -37.80
N ASP A 19 21.22 -30.85 -37.39
CA ASP A 19 22.64 -30.60 -37.71
C ASP A 19 22.91 -30.56 -39.23
N GLU A 20 22.05 -31.23 -40.00
CA GLU A 20 22.02 -31.26 -41.47
C GLU A 20 21.19 -30.11 -42.09
N GLY A 21 20.63 -29.20 -41.28
CA GLY A 21 19.86 -28.03 -41.72
C GLY A 21 18.39 -28.29 -42.08
N LYS A 22 17.93 -29.55 -42.00
CA LYS A 22 16.54 -29.92 -42.29
C LYS A 22 15.58 -29.41 -41.21
N PRO A 23 14.44 -28.76 -41.56
CA PRO A 23 13.47 -28.30 -40.57
C PRO A 23 12.86 -29.50 -39.83
N LYS A 24 12.86 -29.43 -38.49
CA LYS A 24 12.32 -30.46 -37.59
C LYS A 24 10.83 -30.25 -37.24
N ILE A 25 10.30 -29.10 -37.61
CA ILE A 25 9.02 -28.55 -37.16
C ILE A 25 7.95 -28.85 -38.21
N LYS A 26 6.75 -29.18 -37.77
CA LYS A 26 5.58 -29.31 -38.66
C LYS A 26 4.87 -27.96 -38.87
N ASP A 27 4.15 -27.81 -39.98
CA ASP A 27 3.32 -26.62 -40.20
C ASP A 27 2.34 -26.42 -39.03
N GLY A 28 2.24 -25.18 -38.55
CA GLY A 28 1.37 -24.78 -37.43
C GLY A 28 2.00 -24.83 -36.02
N GLU A 29 3.15 -25.48 -35.82
CA GLU A 29 3.77 -25.55 -34.47
C GLU A 29 4.27 -24.17 -33.99
N LEU A 30 4.77 -23.33 -34.91
CA LEU A 30 5.17 -21.95 -34.59
C LEU A 30 3.97 -21.11 -34.12
N GLU A 31 2.83 -21.22 -34.81
CA GLU A 31 1.58 -20.53 -34.46
C GLU A 31 1.06 -21.03 -33.12
N ALA A 32 1.13 -22.33 -32.86
CA ALA A 32 0.73 -22.92 -31.57
C ALA A 32 1.59 -22.39 -30.41
N VAL A 33 2.91 -22.35 -30.57
CA VAL A 33 3.83 -21.87 -29.53
C VAL A 33 3.67 -20.37 -29.30
N THR A 34 3.56 -19.57 -30.37
CA THR A 34 3.35 -18.12 -30.23
C THR A 34 2.03 -17.80 -29.56
N ASN A 35 0.94 -18.50 -29.91
CA ASN A 35 -0.35 -18.33 -29.25
C ASN A 35 -0.31 -18.77 -27.78
N PHE A 36 0.38 -19.86 -27.46
CA PHE A 36 0.59 -20.31 -26.08
C PHE A 36 1.40 -19.30 -25.26
N THR A 37 2.49 -18.77 -25.81
CA THR A 37 3.30 -17.74 -25.16
C THR A 37 2.49 -16.47 -24.93
N LEU A 38 1.71 -16.03 -25.92
CA LEU A 38 0.83 -14.87 -25.80
C LEU A 38 -0.22 -15.08 -24.70
N SER A 39 -0.92 -16.22 -24.73
CA SER A 39 -1.93 -16.56 -23.73
C SER A 39 -1.34 -16.63 -22.32
N SER A 40 -0.13 -17.18 -22.20
CA SER A 40 0.60 -17.24 -20.93
C SER A 40 0.99 -15.86 -20.43
N ALA A 41 1.46 -14.97 -21.31
CA ALA A 41 1.78 -13.59 -20.97
C ALA A 41 0.52 -12.82 -20.52
N LEU A 42 -0.60 -12.98 -21.22
CA LEU A 42 -1.89 -12.38 -20.83
C LEU A 42 -2.33 -12.85 -19.44
N ARG A 43 -2.19 -14.15 -19.14
CA ARG A 43 -2.50 -14.69 -17.81
C ARG A 43 -1.58 -14.11 -16.73
N GLN A 44 -0.29 -13.93 -17.02
CA GLN A 44 0.64 -13.29 -16.10
C GLN A 44 0.26 -11.83 -15.85
N LEU A 45 -0.10 -11.08 -16.89
CA LEU A 45 -0.56 -9.69 -16.74
C LEU A 45 -1.84 -9.61 -15.90
N ALA A 46 -2.79 -10.51 -16.11
CA ALA A 46 -4.00 -10.59 -15.26
C ALA A 46 -3.63 -10.84 -13.79
N SER A 47 -2.69 -11.74 -13.51
CA SER A 47 -2.19 -11.98 -12.15
C SER A 47 -1.55 -10.74 -11.54
N VAL A 48 -0.78 -9.97 -12.32
CA VAL A 48 -0.15 -8.73 -11.83
C VAL A 48 -1.20 -7.68 -11.49
N VAL A 49 -2.24 -7.54 -12.32
CA VAL A 49 -3.34 -6.60 -12.07
C VAL A 49 -4.08 -6.94 -10.78
N LEU A 50 -4.34 -8.23 -10.53
CA LEU A 50 -4.96 -8.67 -9.27
C LEU A 50 -4.11 -8.29 -8.05
N ILE A 51 -2.81 -8.58 -8.08
CA ILE A 51 -1.90 -8.22 -6.99
C ILE A 51 -1.85 -6.70 -6.80
N ALA A 52 -1.81 -5.93 -7.89
CA ALA A 52 -1.83 -4.48 -7.81
C ALA A 52 -3.11 -3.97 -7.15
N ASN A 53 -4.27 -4.55 -7.49
CA ASN A 53 -5.55 -4.21 -6.86
C ASN A 53 -5.52 -4.47 -5.34
N ASP A 54 -5.02 -5.62 -4.91
CA ASP A 54 -4.93 -5.98 -3.49
C ASP A 54 -4.04 -5.00 -2.71
N ILE A 55 -2.92 -4.58 -3.31
CA ILE A 55 -2.03 -3.56 -2.72
C ILE A 55 -2.76 -2.23 -2.58
N PHE A 56 -3.43 -1.76 -3.64
CA PHE A 56 -4.15 -0.49 -3.59
C PHE A 56 -5.33 -0.52 -2.63
N GLU A 57 -6.02 -1.65 -2.48
CA GLU A 57 -7.07 -1.80 -1.48
C GLU A 57 -6.52 -1.68 -0.06
N GLY A 58 -5.38 -2.33 0.22
CA GLY A 58 -4.69 -2.22 1.51
C GLY A 58 -4.25 -0.78 1.82
N LEU A 59 -3.69 -0.08 0.84
CA LEU A 59 -3.28 1.33 0.98
C LEU A 59 -4.49 2.24 1.18
N ASN A 60 -5.57 2.05 0.44
CA ASN A 60 -6.79 2.84 0.59
C ASN A 60 -7.39 2.69 2.00
N LYS A 61 -7.43 1.48 2.56
CA LYS A 61 -7.90 1.25 3.94
C LYS A 61 -7.05 2.02 4.96
N GLN A 62 -5.73 2.03 4.79
CA GLN A 62 -4.84 2.78 5.68
C GLN A 62 -5.03 4.30 5.55
N LEU A 63 -5.19 4.79 4.31
CA LEU A 63 -5.45 6.21 4.06
C LEU A 63 -6.81 6.65 4.60
N GLU A 64 -7.82 5.78 4.54
CA GLU A 64 -9.14 6.02 5.11
C GLU A 64 -9.07 6.14 6.64
N ASP A 65 -8.37 5.23 7.34
CA ASP A 65 -8.13 5.32 8.79
C ASP A 65 -7.43 6.64 9.17
N VAL A 66 -6.36 6.99 8.46
CA VAL A 66 -5.62 8.23 8.69
C VAL A 66 -6.51 9.45 8.45
N THR A 67 -7.33 9.43 7.40
CA THR A 67 -8.27 10.52 7.07
C THR A 67 -9.32 10.68 8.15
N GLU A 68 -9.94 9.58 8.62
CA GLU A 68 -10.93 9.60 9.69
C GLU A 68 -10.34 10.16 10.98
N ARG A 69 -9.18 9.64 11.40
CA ARG A 69 -8.48 10.09 12.61
C ARG A 69 -8.09 11.56 12.54
N THR A 70 -7.64 12.02 11.37
CA THR A 70 -7.30 13.42 11.13
C THR A 70 -8.54 14.31 11.16
N GLY A 71 -9.66 13.86 10.58
CA GLY A 71 -10.95 14.55 10.66
C GLY A 71 -11.42 14.72 12.10
N ARG A 72 -11.39 13.64 12.90
CA ARG A 72 -11.71 13.68 14.33
C ARG A 72 -10.79 14.60 15.11
N LEU A 73 -9.49 14.58 14.82
CA LEU A 73 -8.51 15.47 15.44
C LEU A 73 -8.83 16.94 15.13
N ARG A 74 -9.14 17.26 13.87
CA ARG A 74 -9.49 18.61 13.43
C ARG A 74 -10.73 19.14 14.16
N VAL A 75 -11.77 18.33 14.30
CA VAL A 75 -12.97 18.71 15.08
C VAL A 75 -12.60 19.00 16.53
N ARG A 76 -11.79 18.15 17.16
CA ARG A 76 -11.32 18.36 18.54
C ARG A 76 -10.48 19.63 18.67
N LEU A 77 -9.62 19.91 17.70
CA LEU A 77 -8.78 21.11 17.69
C LEU A 77 -9.63 22.37 17.62
N ASN A 78 -10.60 22.41 16.71
CA ASN A 78 -11.52 23.55 16.58
C ASN A 78 -12.32 23.80 17.87
N SER A 79 -12.80 22.72 18.52
CA SER A 79 -13.52 22.85 19.79
C SER A 79 -12.62 23.38 20.92
N VAL A 80 -11.35 22.96 20.96
CA VAL A 80 -10.39 23.49 21.93
C VAL A 80 -10.09 24.95 21.64
N GLU A 81 -9.87 25.31 20.38
CA GLU A 81 -9.60 26.68 19.93
C GLU A 81 -10.76 27.62 20.31
N GLU A 82 -12.00 27.22 20.03
CA GLU A 82 -13.20 27.99 20.42
C GLU A 82 -13.26 28.20 21.93
N ARG A 83 -13.07 27.13 22.72
CA ARG A 83 -13.10 27.20 24.18
C ARG A 83 -12.01 28.12 24.72
N VAL A 84 -10.80 28.04 24.19
CA VAL A 84 -9.66 28.88 24.60
C VAL A 84 -9.93 30.34 24.23
N ASN A 85 -10.47 30.61 23.05
CA ASN A 85 -10.79 31.98 22.61
C ASN A 85 -11.93 32.61 23.45
N SER A 86 -12.90 31.80 23.88
CA SER A 86 -13.99 32.25 24.76
C SER A 86 -13.61 32.35 26.24
N TYR A 87 -12.39 31.96 26.61
CA TYR A 87 -11.99 31.81 28.01
C TYR A 87 -11.65 33.17 28.63
N ASP A 88 -12.36 33.55 29.69
CA ASP A 88 -12.00 34.71 30.52
C ASP A 88 -11.16 34.27 31.74
N PRO A 89 -9.86 34.60 31.79
CA PRO A 89 -8.99 34.21 32.88
C PRO A 89 -9.35 34.89 34.22
N LYS A 90 -10.10 35.99 34.22
CA LYS A 90 -10.48 36.70 35.45
C LYS A 90 -11.67 36.06 36.17
N MET A 91 -12.43 35.22 35.48
CA MET A 91 -13.60 34.52 36.03
C MET A 91 -13.22 33.23 36.78
N VAL A 92 -11.98 32.75 36.63
CA VAL A 92 -11.52 31.54 37.32
C VAL A 92 -10.87 31.91 38.65
N THR A 93 -11.56 31.61 39.73
CA THR A 93 -11.02 31.74 41.09
C THR A 93 -9.93 30.69 41.31
N VAL A 94 -8.71 31.16 41.59
CA VAL A 94 -7.61 30.29 42.03
C VAL A 94 -7.97 29.81 43.44
N PRO A 95 -8.01 28.49 43.70
CA PRO A 95 -8.25 28.00 45.05
C PRO A 95 -7.09 28.40 45.96
N GLU A 96 -7.37 29.21 46.98
CA GLU A 96 -6.40 29.52 48.03
C GLU A 96 -6.43 28.40 49.09
N GLY A 97 -5.34 27.63 49.22
CA GLY A 97 -5.24 26.51 50.18
C GLY A 97 -4.01 25.61 50.00
N ASP A 98 -3.83 24.63 50.89
CA ASP A 98 -2.73 23.64 50.82
C ASP A 98 -2.90 22.70 49.61
N LEU A 99 -1.88 22.67 48.75
CA LEU A 99 -1.82 21.82 47.54
C LEU A 99 -2.02 20.34 47.85
N THR A 100 -1.62 19.87 49.03
CA THR A 100 -1.72 18.45 49.42
C THR A 100 -3.18 18.02 49.57
N VAL A 101 -4.00 18.89 50.18
CA VAL A 101 -5.44 18.67 50.38
C VAL A 101 -6.20 18.80 49.06
N PHE A 102 -5.80 19.72 48.19
CA PHE A 102 -6.39 19.89 46.86
C PHE A 102 -6.06 18.72 45.92
N SER A 103 -4.80 18.25 45.93
CA SER A 103 -4.34 17.11 45.13
C SER A 103 -5.11 15.82 45.44
N ALA A 104 -5.45 15.59 46.71
CA ALA A 104 -6.25 14.44 47.14
C ALA A 104 -7.72 14.50 46.66
N ARG A 105 -8.22 15.68 46.28
CA ARG A 105 -9.60 15.91 45.82
C ARG A 105 -9.72 16.02 44.30
N CYS A 106 -8.61 16.06 43.57
CA CYS A 106 -8.59 16.21 42.11
C CYS A 106 -8.37 14.87 41.38
N HIS A 107 -9.09 14.68 40.29
CA HIS A 107 -8.78 13.64 39.32
C HIS A 107 -7.66 14.14 38.39
N HIS A 108 -6.45 13.66 38.63
CA HIS A 108 -5.28 14.01 37.83
C HIS A 108 -5.41 13.49 36.40
N PHE A 109 -5.09 14.34 35.42
CA PHE A 109 -5.04 13.92 34.03
C PHE A 109 -3.96 12.85 33.84
N THR A 110 -4.34 11.72 33.25
CA THR A 110 -3.41 10.67 32.85
C THR A 110 -3.49 10.48 31.35
N ALA A 111 -2.34 10.59 30.68
CA ALA A 111 -2.26 10.27 29.26
C ALA A 111 -2.35 8.75 29.10
N SER A 112 -3.21 8.27 28.20
CA SER A 112 -3.27 6.85 27.87
C SER A 112 -1.95 6.43 27.21
N ARG A 113 -1.19 5.57 27.90
CA ARG A 113 0.05 4.96 27.39
C ARG A 113 -0.24 3.49 27.08
N THR A 114 -0.66 3.21 25.85
CA THR A 114 -0.66 1.83 25.34
C THR A 114 0.75 1.49 24.87
N LEU A 115 1.49 0.74 25.69
CA LEU A 115 2.77 0.15 25.28
C LEU A 115 2.49 -1.00 24.32
N THR A 116 2.80 -0.82 23.04
CA THR A 116 2.91 -1.95 22.10
C THR A 116 4.25 -2.64 22.36
N THR A 117 4.27 -3.59 23.28
CA THR A 117 5.34 -4.60 23.31
C THR A 117 5.18 -5.46 22.07
N GLY A 118 6.01 -5.19 21.05
CA GLY A 118 6.17 -6.09 19.91
C GLY A 118 6.81 -7.39 20.39
N LEU A 119 6.04 -8.48 20.35
CA LEU A 119 6.53 -9.85 20.21
C LEU A 119 6.23 -10.29 18.77
#